data_AF-A0A3Q7J7X5-F1
#
_entry.id   AF-A0A3Q7J7X5-F1
#
_cell.length_a   1.000
_cell.length_b   1.000
_cell.length_c   1.000
_cell.angle_alpha   90.00
_cell.angle_beta   90.00
_cell.angle_gamma   90.00
#
_symmetry.space_group_name_H-M   'P 1'
#
loop_
_entity.id
_entity.type
_entity.pdbx_description
1 polymer ?
#
loop_
_entity_poly.entity_id
_entity_poly.type
_entity_poly.pdbx_seq_one_letter_code
_entity_poly.pdbx_strand_id
1 'polypeptide(L)' 'MYTSRQKIHKDKDAEPEFEEFVAQALFDMENTNQELKSELKDLYINSALQLDVSGNRKAVVIHVP' A
#
# COMPACT_ATOMS: atom_id res chain seq x y z
N MET A 1 -12.80 13.81 -2.25
CA MET A 1 -11.55 13.71 -3.02
C MET A 1 -10.97 12.35 -2.67
N TYR A 2 -10.85 11.42 -3.63
CA TYR A 2 -10.27 10.10 -3.36
C TYR A 2 -8.77 10.28 -3.20
N THR A 3 -8.26 10.05 -1.99
CA THR A 3 -6.83 10.17 -1.69
C THR A 3 -6.27 8.78 -1.42
N SER A 4 -5.00 8.56 -1.72
CA SER A 4 -4.28 7.30 -1.48
C SER A 4 -4.45 6.78 -0.04
N ARG A 5 -4.64 7.68 0.94
CA ARG A 5 -4.96 7.36 2.34
C ARG A 5 -6.18 6.45 2.53
N GLN A 6 -7.11 6.39 1.58
CA GLN A 6 -8.25 5.45 1.66
C GLN A 6 -7.83 3.98 1.54
N LYS A 7 -6.63 3.69 1.02
CA LYS A 7 -6.10 2.34 0.96
C LYS A 7 -5.42 1.89 2.27
N ILE A 8 -5.31 2.74 3.28
CA ILE A 8 -4.63 2.44 4.53
C ILE A 8 -5.67 2.22 5.63
N HIS A 9 -5.71 1.03 6.21
CA HIS A 9 -6.59 0.69 7.32
C HIS A 9 -5.76 0.14 8.49
N LYS A 10 -5.23 1.04 9.31
CA LYS A 10 -4.35 0.68 10.43
C LYS A 10 -5.11 0.74 11.76
N ASP A 11 -4.89 -0.24 12.62
CA ASP A 11 -5.36 -0.18 14.00
C ASP A 11 -4.57 0.88 14.78
N LYS A 12 -5.27 1.78 15.49
CA LYS A 12 -4.77 2.73 16.50
C LYS A 12 -4.07 4.02 16.03
N ASP A 13 -4.58 4.70 14.99
CA ASP A 13 -4.17 6.08 14.63
C ASP A 13 -2.64 6.30 14.48
N ALA A 14 -1.86 5.23 14.25
CA ALA A 14 -0.43 5.31 14.10
C ALA A 14 -0.09 5.99 12.78
N GLU A 15 0.76 7.02 12.82
CA GLU A 15 1.15 7.76 11.61
C GLU A 15 1.72 6.79 10.55
N PRO A 16 1.14 6.77 9.34
CA PRO A 16 1.62 5.92 8.26
C PRO A 16 2.87 6.52 7.62
N GLU A 17 4.06 6.08 8.01
CA GLU A 17 5.32 6.53 7.38
C GLU A 17 5.58 5.82 6.04
N PHE A 18 5.45 4.48 5.99
CA PHE A 18 5.77 3.70 4.80
C PHE A 18 4.52 3.24 4.05
N GLU A 19 3.40 3.08 4.77
CA GLU A 19 2.11 2.73 4.19
C GLU A 19 1.60 3.79 3.21
N GLU A 20 1.90 5.08 3.43
CA GLU A 20 1.51 6.16 2.52
C GLU A 20 2.19 6.00 1.15
N PHE A 21 3.45 5.56 1.13
CA PHE A 21 4.17 5.26 -0.12
C PHE A 21 3.55 4.09 -0.88
N VAL A 22 3.23 3.00 -0.17
CA VAL A 22 2.59 1.83 -0.76
C VAL A 22 1.18 2.16 -1.27
N ALA A 23 0.42 2.91 -0.48
CA ALA A 23 -0.94 3.33 -0.83
C ALA A 23 -0.97 4.26 -2.05
N GLN A 24 0.01 5.17 -2.17
CA GLN A 24 0.17 6.01 -3.36
C GLN A 24 0.46 5.16 -4.60
N ALA A 25 1.39 4.20 -4.50
CA ALA A 25 1.70 3.31 -5.61
C ALA A 25 0.48 2.49 -6.06
N LEU A 26 -0.31 1.97 -5.13
CA LEU A 26 -1.55 1.24 -5.44
C LEU A 26 -2.62 2.13 -6.07
N PHE A 27 -2.71 3.39 -5.66
CA PHE A 27 -3.62 4.38 -6.26
C PHE A 27 -3.18 4.73 -7.68
N ASP A 28 -1.89 4.93 -7.92
CA ASP A 28 -1.37 5.21 -9.25
C ASP A 28 -1.59 4.03 -10.19
N MET A 29 -1.38 2.79 -9.72
CA MET A 29 -1.69 1.57 -10.48
C MET A 29 -3.17 1.45 -10.82
N GLU A 30 -4.07 1.78 -9.90
CA GLU A 30 -5.52 1.78 -10.15
C GLU A 30 -5.93 2.78 -11.23
N ASN A 31 -5.27 3.95 -11.27
CA ASN A 31 -5.57 5.00 -12.25
C ASN A 31 -4.90 4.77 -13.60
N THR A 32 -3.79 4.04 -13.65
CA THR A 32 -3.02 3.79 -14.88
C THR A 32 -3.39 2.49 -15.58
N ASN A 33 -3.88 1.47 -14.86
CA ASN A 33 -4.24 0.17 -15.42
C ASN A 33 -5.74 -0.12 -15.28
N GLN A 34 -6.49 -0.02 -16.39
CA GLN A 34 -7.94 -0.25 -16.39
C GLN A 34 -8.32 -1.68 -16.00
N GLU A 35 -7.50 -2.68 -16.34
CA GLU A 35 -7.76 -4.09 -16.00
C GLU A 35 -7.64 -4.36 -14.50
N LEU A 36 -6.74 -3.65 -13.80
CA LEU A 36 -6.52 -3.81 -12.36
C LEU A 36 -7.42 -2.91 -11.52
N LYS A 37 -8.16 -2.00 -12.16
CA LYS A 37 -8.93 -0.97 -11.47
C LYS A 37 -10.00 -1.55 -10.53
N SER A 38 -10.74 -2.56 -10.98
CA SER A 38 -11.77 -3.22 -10.16
C SER A 38 -11.16 -3.91 -8.94
N GLU A 39 -10.07 -4.65 -9.14
CA GLU A 39 -9.39 -5.40 -8.09
C GLU A 39 -8.74 -4.47 -7.05
N LEU A 40 -8.13 -3.38 -7.52
CA LEU A 40 -7.44 -2.43 -6.65
C LEU A 40 -8.40 -1.53 -5.89
N LYS A 41 -9.60 -1.26 -6.41
CA LYS A 41 -10.56 -0.34 -5.78
C LYS A 41 -10.97 -0.80 -4.38
N ASP A 42 -11.17 -2.10 -4.21
CA ASP A 42 -11.59 -2.69 -2.93
C ASP A 42 -10.39 -3.16 -2.07
N LEU A 43 -9.16 -3.02 -2.59
CA LEU A 43 -7.92 -3.37 -1.89
C LEU A 43 -7.53 -2.29 -0.88
N TYR A 44 -7.25 -2.72 0.36
CA TYR A 44 -6.65 -1.91 1.40
C TYR A 44 -5.56 -2.69 2.15
N ILE A 45 -4.63 -1.97 2.77
CA ILE A 45 -3.49 -2.52 3.49
C ILE A 45 -3.60 -2.19 4.98
N ASN A 46 -3.25 -3.16 5.82
CA ASN A 46 -3.26 -3.01 7.27
C ASN A 46 -1.93 -2.44 7.78
N SER A 47 -0.82 -2.87 7.18
CA SER A 47 0.51 -2.32 7.44
C SER A 47 1.47 -2.66 6.30
N ALA A 48 2.56 -1.90 6.22
CA ALA A 48 3.65 -2.18 5.28
C ALA A 48 5.00 -1.99 5.98
N LEU A 49 5.92 -2.92 5.74
CA LEU A 49 7.25 -2.93 6.36
C LEU A 49 8.32 -3.10 5.29
N GLN A 50 9.40 -2.34 5.41
CA GLN A 50 10.60 -2.53 4.61
C GLN A 50 11.66 -3.26 5.45
N LEU A 51 12.25 -4.31 4.88
CA LEU A 51 13.27 -5.12 5.56
C LEU A 51 14.42 -5.47 4.63
N ASP A 52 15.64 -5.47 5.17
CA ASP A 52 16.84 -5.86 4.45
C ASP A 52 16.92 -7.39 4.35
N VAL A 53 17.19 -7.89 3.15
CA VAL A 53 17.37 -9.33 2.87
C VAL A 53 18.77 -9.61 2.33
N SER A 54 19.16 -10.87 2.37
CA SER A 54 20.48 -11.33 1.92
C SER A 54 20.80 -10.86 0.48
N GLY A 55 22.05 -10.46 0.29
CA GLY A 55 22.56 -10.01 -1.02
C GLY A 55 22.33 -8.53 -1.30
N ASN A 56 22.36 -7.66 -0.27
CA ASN A 56 22.20 -6.21 -0.39
C ASN A 56 20.89 -5.80 -1.09
N ARG A 57 19.81 -6.52 -0.80
CA ARG A 57 18.47 -6.28 -1.35
C ARG A 57 17.53 -5.85 -0.24
N LYS A 58 16.48 -5.12 -0.60
CA LYS A 58 15.38 -4.76 0.30
C LYS A 58 14.10 -5.45 -0.15
N ALA A 59 13.34 -5.97 0.80
CA ALA A 59 12.01 -6.52 0.58
C ALA A 59 10.97 -5.62 1.23
N VAL A 60 9.78 -5.58 0.64
CA VAL A 60 8.62 -4.90 1.18
C VAL A 60 7.58 -5.96 1.51
N VAL A 61 7.16 -5.99 2.77
CA VAL A 61 6.08 -6.85 3.25
C VAL A 61 4.83 -6.00 3.39
N ILE A 62 3.75 -6.43 2.74
CA ILE A 62 2.45 -5.75 2.78
C ILE A 62 1.49 -6.71 3.49
N HIS A 63 0.92 -6.27 4.60
CA HIS A 63 -0.12 -7.03 5.30
C HIS A 63 -1.48 -6.59 4.79
N VAL A 64 -2.23 -7.54 4.26
CA VAL A 64 -3.63 -7.39 3.85
C VAL A 64 -4.54 -8.14 4.84
N PRO A 65 -5.84 -7.82 4.90
CA PRO A 65 -6.83 -8.55 5.69
C PRO A 65 -6.99 -10.02 5.29
#